data_AF-A0A7J2HFX0-F1
#
_entry.id   AF-A0A7J2HFX0-F1
#
_cell.length_a   1.000
_cell.length_b   1.000
_cell.length_c   1.000
_cell.angle_alpha   90.00
_cell.angle_beta   90.00
_cell.angle_gamma   90.00
#
_symmetry.space_group_name_H-M   'P 1'
#
loop_
_entity.id
_entity.type
_entity.pdbx_description
1 polymer ?
#
loop_
_entity_poly.entity_id
_entity_poly.type
_entity_poly.pdbx_seq_one_letter_code
_entity_poly.pdbx_strand_id
1 'polypeptide(L)'
;MSSVQAEEAEKKREEKAQQAQQAQVPKKNLKWGIVHIYSSYNNVIVHVTDLTGAETIARASGGMFVDAGRLEPTQYAATRAASYAMEIAKQKGINAVHIRVRAPGGVKA
;
A
#
# COMPACT_ATOMS: atom_id res chain seq x y z
N MET A 1 1.24 -1.43 -57.53
CA MET A 1 1.00 -0.09 -56.93
C MET A 1 -0.20 -0.04 -55.99
N SER A 2 -1.14 -0.99 -56.04
CA SER A 2 -2.32 -1.02 -55.15
C SER A 2 -2.12 -1.75 -53.81
N SER A 3 -1.24 -2.75 -53.75
CA SER A 3 -1.07 -3.60 -52.55
C SER A 3 -0.38 -2.89 -51.37
N VAL A 4 0.54 -1.96 -51.66
CA VAL A 4 1.27 -1.20 -50.62
C VAL A 4 0.34 -0.20 -49.89
N GLN A 5 -0.68 0.32 -50.59
CA GLN A 5 -1.65 1.25 -50.02
C GLN A 5 -2.71 0.55 -49.15
N ALA A 6 -2.96 -0.75 -49.38
CA ALA A 6 -3.87 -1.54 -48.56
C ALA A 6 -3.26 -1.91 -47.20
N GLU A 7 -1.95 -2.23 -47.17
CA GLU A 7 -1.21 -2.57 -45.95
C GLU A 7 -1.03 -1.38 -45.00
N GLU A 8 -0.84 -0.17 -45.54
CA GLU A 8 -0.73 1.06 -44.75
C GLU A 8 -2.07 1.49 -44.12
N ALA A 9 -3.20 1.13 -44.76
CA ALA A 9 -4.54 1.44 -44.26
C ALA A 9 -4.96 0.51 -43.11
N GLU A 10 -4.55 -0.77 -43.15
CA GLU A 10 -4.75 -1.71 -42.03
C GLU A 10 -3.88 -1.35 -40.83
N LYS A 11 -2.59 -1.03 -41.04
CA LYS A 11 -1.71 -0.58 -39.94
C LYS A 11 -2.21 0.69 -39.25
N LYS A 12 -2.74 1.67 -40.00
CA LYS A 12 -3.36 2.88 -39.43
C LYS A 12 -4.68 2.63 -38.71
N ARG A 13 -5.42 1.57 -39.06
CA ARG A 13 -6.65 1.14 -38.34
C ARG A 13 -6.31 0.42 -37.06
N GLU A 14 -5.27 -0.42 -37.06
CA GLU A 14 -4.78 -1.11 -35.87
C GLU A 14 -4.18 -0.13 -34.85
N GLU A 15 -3.39 0.86 -35.27
CA GLU A 15 -2.87 1.90 -34.37
C GLU A 15 -3.99 2.76 -33.77
N LYS A 16 -5.03 3.11 -34.54
CA LYS A 16 -6.21 3.83 -34.01
C LYS A 16 -7.06 2.97 -33.08
N ALA A 17 -7.17 1.67 -33.33
CA ALA A 17 -7.87 0.75 -32.44
C ALA A 17 -7.11 0.54 -31.12
N GLN A 18 -5.77 0.47 -31.17
CA GLN A 18 -4.91 0.38 -30.00
C GLN A 18 -4.91 1.69 -29.18
N GLN A 19 -4.94 2.85 -29.83
CA GLN A 19 -5.06 4.15 -29.15
C GLN A 19 -6.44 4.36 -28.51
N ALA A 20 -7.52 3.84 -29.11
CA ALA A 20 -8.86 3.89 -28.53
C ALA A 20 -9.00 2.98 -27.30
N GLN A 21 -8.30 1.84 -27.26
CA GLN A 21 -8.29 0.92 -26.11
C GLN A 21 -7.48 1.45 -24.91
N GLN A 22 -6.52 2.35 -25.13
CA GLN A 22 -5.76 2.99 -24.05
C GLN A 22 -6.51 4.15 -23.36
N ALA A 23 -7.64 4.60 -23.91
CA ALA A 23 -8.24 5.88 -23.52
C ALA A 23 -9.17 5.85 -22.29
N GLN A 24 -9.49 4.69 -21.69
CA GLN A 24 -10.42 4.65 -20.55
C GLN A 24 -10.03 3.61 -19.49
N VAL A 25 -8.86 3.77 -18.88
CA VAL A 25 -8.68 3.22 -17.53
C VAL A 25 -9.38 4.18 -16.56
N PRO A 26 -10.51 3.80 -15.94
CA PRO A 26 -11.19 4.69 -15.00
C PRO A 26 -10.21 5.03 -13.89
N LYS A 27 -9.92 6.33 -13.73
CA LYS A 27 -9.10 6.84 -12.62
C LYS A 27 -9.81 6.46 -11.32
N LYS A 28 -9.43 5.32 -10.73
CA LYS A 28 -9.87 4.95 -9.38
C LYS A 28 -9.48 6.11 -8.48
N ASN A 29 -10.45 6.73 -7.82
CA ASN A 29 -10.17 7.72 -6.78
C ASN A 29 -9.42 7.00 -5.66
N LEU A 30 -8.10 7.06 -5.72
CA LEU A 30 -7.21 6.47 -4.72
C LEU A 30 -7.31 7.33 -3.47
N LYS A 31 -7.88 6.78 -2.41
CA LYS A 31 -7.79 7.36 -1.08
C LYS A 31 -6.45 6.95 -0.48
N TRP A 32 -5.62 7.95 -0.21
CA TRP A 32 -4.28 7.78 0.34
C TRP A 32 -4.30 7.92 1.86
N GLY A 33 -3.55 7.07 2.54
CA GLY A 33 -3.28 7.17 3.98
C GLY A 33 -1.79 7.04 4.28
N ILE A 34 -1.40 7.24 5.54
CA ILE A 34 -0.03 7.08 6.02
C ILE A 34 0.01 5.95 7.05
N VAL A 35 0.90 4.99 6.84
CA VAL A 35 1.16 3.89 7.77
C VAL A 35 2.47 4.17 8.50
N HIS A 36 2.36 4.50 9.77
CA HIS A 36 3.47 4.66 10.70
C HIS A 36 3.79 3.31 11.35
N ILE A 37 4.98 2.80 11.07
CA ILE A 37 5.49 1.57 11.68
C ILE A 37 6.57 1.98 12.68
N TYR A 38 6.28 1.85 13.96
CA TYR A 38 7.26 2.03 15.02
C TYR A 38 7.73 0.66 15.49
N SER A 39 8.93 0.27 15.08
CA SER A 39 9.60 -0.93 15.56
C SER A 39 10.52 -0.54 16.70
N SER A 40 10.46 -1.20 17.84
CA SER A 40 11.37 -1.00 18.98
C SER A 40 11.90 -2.33 19.48
N TYR A 41 12.87 -2.32 20.40
CA TYR A 41 13.42 -3.55 20.97
C TYR A 41 12.35 -4.42 21.67
N ASN A 42 11.31 -3.79 22.20
CA ASN A 42 10.32 -4.46 23.04
C ASN A 42 8.97 -4.64 22.34
N ASN A 43 8.66 -3.87 21.30
CA ASN A 43 7.34 -3.91 20.67
C ASN A 43 7.36 -3.33 19.24
N VAL A 44 6.43 -3.79 18.42
CA VAL A 44 6.11 -3.22 17.11
C VAL A 44 4.70 -2.63 17.14
N ILE A 45 4.57 -1.36 16.77
CA ILE A 45 3.30 -0.63 16.70
C ILE A 45 3.06 -0.21 15.26
N VAL A 46 1.91 -0.59 14.72
CA VAL A 46 1.43 -0.17 13.40
C VAL A 46 0.29 0.81 13.61
N HIS A 47 0.43 2.00 13.07
CA HIS A 47 -0.53 3.08 13.22
C HIS A 47 -0.86 3.65 11.84
N VAL A 48 -2.13 3.55 11.47
CA VAL A 48 -2.63 4.01 10.18
C VAL A 48 -3.40 5.30 10.40
N THR A 49 -3.01 6.34 9.67
CA THR A 49 -3.57 7.68 9.75
C THR A 49 -3.97 8.18 8.36
N ASP A 50 -4.75 9.24 8.34
CA ASP A 50 -5.00 9.99 7.12
C ASP A 50 -3.76 10.82 6.70
N LEU A 51 -3.84 11.52 5.57
CA LEU A 51 -2.73 12.34 5.07
C LEU A 51 -2.36 13.50 6.00
N THR A 52 -3.33 14.05 6.75
CA THR A 52 -3.08 15.16 7.67
C THR A 52 -2.47 14.68 8.99
N GLY A 53 -2.64 13.40 9.32
CA GLY A 53 -2.21 12.81 10.59
C GLY A 53 -3.11 13.17 11.77
N ALA A 54 -4.22 13.87 11.54
CA ALA A 54 -5.17 14.25 12.57
C ALA A 54 -6.10 13.09 12.96
N GLU A 55 -6.41 12.21 12.02
CA GLU A 55 -7.34 11.10 12.24
C GLU A 55 -6.61 9.75 12.24
N THR A 56 -6.90 8.94 13.26
CA THR A 56 -6.42 7.56 13.34
C THR A 56 -7.46 6.60 12.79
N ILE A 57 -7.06 5.87 11.76
CA ILE A 57 -7.93 4.94 11.05
C ILE A 57 -7.86 3.57 11.70
N ALA A 58 -6.65 3.10 11.98
CA ALA A 58 -6.44 1.82 12.65
C ALA A 58 -5.15 1.87 13.47
N ARG A 59 -5.11 1.12 14.56
CA ARG A 59 -3.90 0.93 15.36
C ARG A 59 -3.83 -0.51 15.83
N ALA A 60 -2.65 -1.09 15.70
CA ALA A 60 -2.37 -2.44 16.18
C ALA A 60 -0.97 -2.46 16.80
N SER A 61 -0.76 -3.34 17.77
CA SER A 61 0.55 -3.58 18.37
C SER A 61 0.84 -5.07 18.43
N GLY A 62 2.12 -5.44 18.55
CA GLY A 62 2.54 -6.83 18.66
C GLY A 62 1.86 -7.55 19.82
N GLY A 63 1.74 -6.87 20.97
CA GLY A 63 1.10 -7.40 22.19
C GLY A 63 -0.40 -7.71 22.07
N MET A 64 -1.08 -7.28 21.00
CA MET A 64 -2.48 -7.67 20.77
C MET A 64 -2.63 -9.10 20.23
N PHE A 65 -1.56 -9.68 19.67
CA PHE A 65 -1.60 -10.97 18.97
C PHE A 65 -0.73 -12.05 19.62
N VAL A 66 -0.06 -11.73 20.72
CA VAL A 66 0.82 -12.65 21.44
C VAL A 66 0.54 -12.58 22.93
N ASP A 67 0.59 -13.74 23.59
CA ASP A 67 0.26 -13.84 25.02
C ASP A 67 1.44 -13.47 25.93
N ALA A 68 2.68 -13.59 25.43
CA ALA A 68 3.89 -13.34 26.20
C ALA A 68 4.61 -12.08 25.72
N GLY A 69 4.99 -11.20 26.66
CA GLY A 69 5.70 -9.95 26.36
C GLY A 69 7.02 -10.13 25.59
N ARG A 70 7.70 -11.28 25.76
CA ARG A 70 8.92 -11.63 25.01
C ARG A 70 8.66 -11.79 23.50
N LEU A 71 7.43 -12.08 23.10
CA LEU A 71 7.05 -12.33 21.71
C LEU A 71 6.56 -11.05 21.01
N GLU A 72 6.36 -9.94 21.73
CA GLU A 72 5.91 -8.66 21.17
C GLU A 72 6.81 -8.08 20.06
N PRO A 73 8.16 -8.12 20.15
CA PRO A 73 9.02 -7.59 19.11
C PRO A 73 9.27 -8.57 17.96
N THR A 74 8.65 -9.76 17.98
CA THR A 74 8.92 -10.79 16.98
C THR A 74 8.31 -10.44 15.62
N GLN A 75 8.94 -10.96 14.54
CA GLN A 75 8.45 -10.82 13.16
C GLN A 75 7.01 -11.33 13.01
N TYR A 76 6.64 -12.39 13.74
CA TYR A 76 5.29 -12.95 13.72
C TYR A 76 4.25 -11.93 14.24
N ALA A 77 4.51 -11.34 15.42
CA ALA A 77 3.65 -10.33 16.01
C ALA A 77 3.51 -9.10 15.09
N ALA A 78 4.62 -8.65 14.50
CA ALA A 78 4.64 -7.52 13.56
C ALA A 78 3.76 -7.76 12.32
N THR A 79 3.87 -8.95 11.72
CA THR A 79 3.11 -9.31 10.51
C THR A 79 1.61 -9.42 10.81
N ARG A 80 1.25 -10.03 11.93
CA ARG A 80 -0.15 -10.11 12.38
C ARG A 80 -0.75 -8.73 12.64
N ALA A 81 -0.03 -7.86 13.34
CA ALA A 81 -0.46 -6.49 13.61
C ALA A 81 -0.63 -5.67 12.33
N ALA A 82 0.30 -5.79 11.38
CA ALA A 82 0.21 -5.10 10.10
C ALA A 82 -1.01 -5.56 9.29
N SER A 83 -1.23 -6.87 9.16
CA SER A 83 -2.37 -7.42 8.42
C SER A 83 -3.71 -6.97 9.02
N TYR A 84 -3.85 -7.03 10.34
CA TYR A 84 -5.07 -6.59 11.02
C TYR A 84 -5.35 -5.10 10.83
N ALA A 85 -4.33 -4.24 11.00
CA ALA A 85 -4.48 -2.80 10.79
C ALA A 85 -4.84 -2.45 9.34
N MET A 86 -4.25 -3.17 8.37
CA MET A 86 -4.54 -2.97 6.95
C MET A 86 -5.93 -3.47 6.55
N GLU A 87 -6.43 -4.54 7.17
CA GLU A 87 -7.79 -5.03 6.92
C GLU A 87 -8.84 -3.99 7.34
N ILE A 88 -8.68 -3.39 8.52
CA ILE A 88 -9.54 -2.31 9.00
C ILE A 88 -9.42 -1.08 8.09
N ALA A 89 -8.20 -0.70 7.69
CA ALA A 89 -7.98 0.43 6.80
C ALA A 89 -8.63 0.23 5.42
N LYS A 90 -8.61 -1.01 4.90
CA LYS A 90 -9.27 -1.38 3.65
C LYS A 90 -10.79 -1.33 3.77
N GLN A 91 -11.36 -1.79 4.89
CA GLN A 91 -12.81 -1.65 5.16
C GLN A 91 -13.25 -0.19 5.21
N LYS A 92 -12.40 0.71 5.71
CA LYS A 92 -12.62 2.16 5.72
C LYS A 92 -12.37 2.84 4.37
N GLY A 93 -11.95 2.08 3.35
CA GLY A 93 -11.82 2.54 1.97
C GLY A 93 -10.48 3.19 1.62
N ILE A 94 -9.41 2.95 2.40
CA ILE A 94 -8.05 3.32 1.97
C ILE A 94 -7.56 2.31 0.92
N ASN A 95 -7.11 2.82 -0.21
CA ASN A 95 -6.64 1.99 -1.32
C ASN A 95 -5.14 2.15 -1.59
N ALA A 96 -4.53 3.26 -1.17
CA ALA A 96 -3.10 3.52 -1.32
C ALA A 96 -2.53 4.03 0.01
N VAL A 97 -1.29 3.65 0.33
CA VAL A 97 -0.66 4.04 1.59
C VAL A 97 0.79 4.45 1.39
N HIS A 98 1.21 5.47 2.13
CA HIS A 98 2.61 5.83 2.30
C HIS A 98 3.14 5.21 3.59
N ILE A 99 4.26 4.50 3.51
CA ILE A 99 4.84 3.82 4.67
C ILE A 99 5.95 4.70 5.26
N ARG A 100 5.85 4.99 6.55
CA ARG A 100 6.88 5.68 7.34
C ARG A 100 7.34 4.76 8.47
N VAL A 101 8.58 4.29 8.36
CA VAL A 101 9.17 3.39 9.35
C VAL A 101 10.06 4.19 10.30
N ARG A 102 9.90 3.97 11.59
CA ARG A 102 10.78 4.46 12.66
C ARG A 102 11.25 3.26 13.48
N ALA A 103 12.55 3.10 13.59
CA ALA A 103 13.18 2.10 14.44
C ALA A 103 14.33 2.74 15.24
N PRO A 104 14.63 2.26 16.46
CA PRO A 104 15.90 2.57 17.09
C PRO A 104 16.99 2.06 16.16
N GLY A 105 17.86 2.97 15.70
CA GLY A 105 19.00 2.60 14.86
C GLY A 105 19.98 1.68 15.60
N GLY A 106 20.98 1.18 14.87
CA GLY A 106 22.06 0.39 15.46
C GLY A 106 22.76 1.13 16.60
N VAL A 107 23.23 0.37 17.59
CA VAL A 107 24.16 0.82 18.62
C VAL A 107 25.20 1.75 18.00
N LYS A 108 25.30 2.98 18.49
CA LYS A 108 26.48 3.82 18.20
C LYS A 108 27.69 3.01 18.68
N ALA A 109 28.51 2.58 17.73
CA ALA A 109 29.83 2.03 18.01
C ALA A 109 30.66 3.07 18.78
#